data_AF-A0A924NCJ3-F1
#
_entry.id   AF-A0A924NCJ3-F1
#
_cell.length_a   1.000
_cell.length_b   1.000
_cell.length_c   1.000
_cell.angle_alpha   90.00
_cell.angle_beta   90.00
_cell.angle_gamma   90.00
#
_symmetry.space_group_name_H-M   'P 1'
#
loop_
_entity.id
_entity.type
_entity.pdbx_description
1 polymer ?
#
loop_
_entity_poly.entity_id
_entity_poly.type
_entity_poly.pdbx_seq_one_letter_code
_entity_poly.pdbx_strand_id
1 'polypeptide(L)'
;LANDGTQPFAAAQMRALEALLADVMARWAIGPEGLIAHSDMAPGRKADPGARFDWRRLALGGFSVWPQGAKPRPTSDFTQDARRFGYPDAGDDLVLAAFRLRFRPWAKGPMDGVDAGMMADLADRFGVDALPPLA
;
A
#
# COMPACT_ATOMS: atom_id res chain seq x y z
N LEU A 1 18.54 -11.21 9.15
CA LEU A 1 17.23 -10.99 8.50
C LEU A 1 17.14 -11.95 7.30
N ALA A 2 16.00 -12.63 7.10
CA ALA A 2 15.87 -13.72 6.12
C ALA A 2 15.67 -13.26 4.66
N ASN A 3 15.52 -11.96 4.41
CA ASN A 3 15.55 -11.32 3.09
C ASN A 3 16.36 -10.02 3.21
N ASP A 4 17.31 -9.80 2.31
CA ASP A 4 18.21 -8.63 2.26
C ASP A 4 17.69 -7.51 1.34
N GLY A 5 16.50 -7.67 0.77
CA GLY A 5 15.86 -6.73 -0.15
C GLY A 5 16.32 -6.86 -1.60
N THR A 6 17.28 -7.74 -1.90
CA THR A 6 17.82 -7.92 -3.26
C THR A 6 17.02 -8.92 -4.08
N GLN A 7 16.24 -9.79 -3.42
CA GLN A 7 15.48 -10.88 -4.04
C GLN A 7 14.02 -10.93 -3.57
N PRO A 8 13.11 -11.51 -4.39
CA PRO A 8 11.73 -11.76 -3.96
C PRO A 8 11.66 -12.61 -2.69
N PHE A 9 10.61 -12.41 -1.90
CA PHE A 9 10.33 -13.26 -0.74
C PHE A 9 9.99 -14.68 -1.22
N ALA A 10 10.53 -15.70 -0.54
CA ALA A 10 10.34 -17.09 -0.94
C ALA A 10 8.84 -17.47 -0.89
N ALA A 11 8.38 -18.27 -1.86
CA ALA A 11 6.97 -18.65 -1.94
C ALA A 11 6.44 -19.34 -0.66
N ALA A 12 7.29 -20.13 0.02
CA ALA A 12 6.96 -20.76 1.29
C ALA A 12 6.75 -19.74 2.42
N GLN A 13 7.56 -18.68 2.45
CA GLN A 13 7.42 -17.59 3.41
C GLN A 13 6.11 -16.82 3.20
N MET A 14 5.77 -16.49 1.95
CA MET A 14 4.51 -15.83 1.63
C MET A 14 3.28 -16.69 1.98
N ARG A 15 3.33 -18.01 1.77
CA ARG A 15 2.23 -18.92 2.20
C ARG A 15 2.07 -18.97 3.71
N ALA A 16 3.18 -19.02 4.44
CA ALA A 16 3.14 -18.99 5.90
C ALA A 16 2.57 -17.66 6.42
N LEU A 17 2.91 -16.55 5.75
CA LEU A 17 2.35 -15.23 6.04
C LEU A 17 0.84 -15.19 5.79
N GLU A 18 0.35 -15.68 4.64
CA GLU A 18 -1.09 -15.71 4.33
C GLU A 18 -1.90 -16.48 5.39
N ALA A 19 -1.39 -17.63 5.84
CA ALA A 19 -2.03 -18.40 6.90
C ALA A 19 -2.09 -17.63 8.23
N LEU A 20 -1.01 -16.92 8.58
CA LEU A 20 -0.97 -16.08 9.77
C LEU A 20 -1.92 -14.87 9.66
N LEU A 21 -1.95 -14.21 8.50
CA LEU A 21 -2.82 -13.06 8.25
C LEU A 21 -4.29 -13.45 8.37
N ALA A 22 -4.70 -14.60 7.82
CA ALA A 22 -6.07 -15.09 7.97
C ALA A 22 -6.51 -15.18 9.45
N ASP A 23 -5.66 -15.72 10.32
CA ASP A 23 -5.95 -15.86 11.75
C ASP A 23 -5.93 -14.50 12.48
N VAL A 24 -4.89 -13.68 12.27
CA VAL A 24 -4.75 -12.38 12.93
C VAL A 24 -5.86 -11.41 12.50
N MET A 25 -6.14 -11.31 11.21
CA MET A 25 -7.17 -10.41 10.70
C MET A 25 -8.56 -10.80 11.19
N ALA A 26 -8.89 -12.09 11.20
CA ALA A 26 -10.16 -12.57 11.73
C ALA A 26 -10.29 -12.32 13.25
N ARG A 27 -9.24 -12.60 14.02
CA ARG A 27 -9.26 -12.44 15.49
C ARG A 27 -9.48 -10.99 15.92
N TRP A 28 -8.92 -10.03 15.18
CA TRP A 28 -8.93 -8.62 15.54
C TRP A 28 -9.85 -7.77 14.67
N ALA A 29 -10.64 -8.40 13.80
CA ALA A 29 -11.51 -7.72 12.84
C ALA A 29 -10.77 -6.66 11.99
N ILE A 30 -9.56 -6.97 11.56
CA ILE A 30 -8.74 -6.07 10.73
C ILE A 30 -9.11 -6.29 9.27
N GLY A 31 -9.61 -5.24 8.60
CA GLY A 31 -9.87 -5.25 7.17
C GLY A 31 -8.58 -5.22 6.32
N PRO A 32 -8.65 -5.56 5.02
CA PRO A 32 -7.48 -5.56 4.12
C PRO A 32 -6.75 -4.22 4.05
N GLU A 33 -7.47 -3.11 4.21
CA GLU A 33 -6.96 -1.74 4.28
C GLU A 33 -6.07 -1.50 5.52
N GLY A 34 -6.31 -2.25 6.60
CA GLY A 34 -5.52 -2.18 7.83
C GLY A 34 -4.16 -2.87 7.74
N LEU A 35 -3.89 -3.66 6.68
CA LEU A 35 -2.58 -4.23 6.44
C LEU A 35 -1.69 -3.26 5.65
N ILE A 36 -0.68 -2.71 6.33
CA ILE A 36 0.23 -1.69 5.77
C ILE A 36 1.71 -2.12 5.81
N ALA A 37 2.54 -1.45 5.01
CA ALA A 37 3.99 -1.54 5.13
C ALA A 37 4.50 -0.69 6.30
N HIS A 38 5.70 -1.01 6.79
CA HIS A 38 6.39 -0.11 7.72
C HIS A 38 6.77 1.22 7.05
N SER A 39 7.07 1.19 5.75
CA SER A 39 7.27 2.39 4.93
C SER A 39 6.03 3.27 4.85
N ASP A 40 4.82 2.69 4.94
CA ASP A 40 3.57 3.47 4.91
C ASP A 40 3.39 4.27 6.20
N MET A 41 3.69 3.64 7.34
CA MET A 41 3.62 4.27 8.66
C MET A 41 4.74 5.31 8.90
N ALA A 42 5.94 5.07 8.35
CA ALA A 42 7.11 5.91 8.58
C ALA A 42 7.88 6.25 7.29
N PRO A 43 7.28 7.03 6.36
CA PRO A 43 7.93 7.45 5.14
C PRO A 43 9.27 8.14 5.40
N GLY A 44 10.27 7.85 4.57
CA GLY A 44 11.64 8.38 4.69
C GLY A 44 12.49 7.77 5.81
N ARG A 45 11.88 7.16 6.84
CA ARG A 45 12.59 6.46 7.91
C ARG A 45 12.72 4.96 7.67
N LYS A 46 11.73 4.36 7.01
CA LYS A 46 11.61 2.93 6.77
C LYS A 46 11.26 2.65 5.33
N ALA A 47 11.84 1.57 4.80
CA ALA A 47 11.62 1.12 3.43
C ALA A 47 11.15 -0.35 3.37
N ASP A 48 11.07 -1.03 4.51
CA ASP A 48 10.59 -2.40 4.62
C ASP A 48 9.05 -2.49 4.48
N PRO A 49 8.51 -3.55 3.86
CA PRO A 49 9.22 -4.75 3.35
C PRO A 49 9.83 -4.56 1.95
N GLY A 50 9.68 -3.38 1.35
CA GLY A 50 10.31 -3.01 0.08
C GLY A 50 9.58 -3.49 -1.18
N ALA A 51 10.08 -3.02 -2.33
CA ALA A 51 9.51 -3.21 -3.66
C ALA A 51 9.32 -4.67 -4.12
N ARG A 52 10.01 -5.61 -3.46
CA ARG A 52 9.99 -7.04 -3.80
C ARG A 52 9.02 -7.87 -2.96
N PHE A 53 8.37 -7.25 -1.98
CA PHE A 53 7.30 -7.88 -1.24
C PHE A 53 6.04 -7.95 -2.13
N ASP A 54 5.44 -9.13 -2.23
CA ASP A 54 4.36 -9.38 -3.18
C ASP A 54 3.00 -8.93 -2.63
N TRP A 55 2.82 -7.62 -2.53
CA TRP A 55 1.59 -6.97 -2.10
C TRP A 55 0.40 -7.33 -2.98
N ARG A 56 0.62 -7.48 -4.30
CA ARG A 56 -0.44 -7.84 -5.25
C ARG A 56 -0.98 -9.24 -4.99
N ARG A 57 -0.11 -10.20 -4.66
CA ARG A 57 -0.54 -11.54 -4.23
C ARG A 57 -1.43 -11.47 -2.98
N LEU A 58 -1.03 -10.70 -1.97
CA LEU A 58 -1.85 -10.54 -0.77
C LEU A 58 -3.21 -9.92 -1.09
N ALA A 59 -3.26 -8.92 -1.97
CA ALA A 59 -4.52 -8.30 -2.38
C ALA A 59 -5.43 -9.25 -3.18
N LEU A 60 -4.88 -10.08 -4.07
CA LEU A 60 -5.64 -11.13 -4.76
C LEU A 60 -6.19 -12.18 -3.78
N GLY A 61 -5.50 -12.41 -2.67
CA GLY A 61 -5.95 -13.27 -1.57
C GLY A 61 -6.90 -12.58 -0.57
N GLY A 62 -7.23 -11.31 -0.77
CA GLY A 62 -8.10 -10.54 0.13
C GLY A 62 -7.45 -10.10 1.44
N PHE A 63 -6.12 -10.14 1.56
CA PHE A 63 -5.39 -9.71 2.76
C PHE A 63 -4.91 -8.26 2.73
N SER A 64 -4.88 -7.64 1.55
CA SER A 64 -4.45 -6.25 1.38
C SER A 64 -5.28 -5.54 0.30
N VAL A 65 -5.16 -4.23 0.22
CA VAL A 65 -5.76 -3.42 -0.85
C VAL A 65 -4.82 -3.27 -2.04
N TRP A 66 -5.40 -3.00 -3.21
CA TRP A 66 -4.66 -2.73 -4.45
C TRP A 66 -5.46 -1.77 -5.35
N PRO A 67 -4.80 -0.81 -6.03
CA PRO A 67 -5.48 0.12 -6.92
C PRO A 67 -6.12 -0.60 -8.12
N GLN A 68 -7.30 -0.18 -8.53
CA GLN A 68 -8.05 -0.77 -9.65
C GLN A 68 -8.50 0.30 -10.64
N GLY A 69 -8.15 0.12 -11.93
CA GLY A 69 -8.71 0.95 -13.01
C GLY A 69 -8.46 2.46 -12.89
N ALA A 70 -7.43 2.86 -12.15
CA ALA A 70 -7.10 4.26 -11.87
C ALA A 70 -6.78 5.02 -13.17
N LYS A 71 -7.59 6.05 -13.46
CA LYS A 71 -7.31 7.02 -14.53
C LYS A 71 -6.30 8.04 -14.02
N PRO A 72 -5.36 8.53 -14.87
CA PRO A 72 -4.46 9.59 -14.47
C PRO A 72 -5.21 10.83 -13.95
N ARG A 73 -4.71 11.44 -12.88
CA ARG A 73 -5.23 12.67 -12.26
C ARG A 73 -4.15 13.76 -12.16
N PRO A 74 -4.50 15.04 -11.92
CA PRO A 74 -3.53 16.08 -11.59
C PRO A 74 -2.66 15.68 -10.39
N THR A 75 -1.35 15.91 -10.47
CA THR A 75 -0.42 15.58 -9.38
C THR A 75 -0.65 16.42 -8.13
N SER A 76 -1.30 17.59 -8.26
CA SER A 76 -1.71 18.44 -7.14
C SER A 76 -2.64 17.77 -6.14
N ASP A 77 -3.34 16.71 -6.56
CA ASP A 77 -4.35 16.03 -5.74
C ASP A 77 -3.71 14.97 -4.83
N PHE A 78 -2.50 14.52 -5.14
CA PHE A 78 -1.85 13.38 -4.50
C PHE A 78 -1.71 13.55 -2.98
N THR A 79 -1.27 14.71 -2.51
CA THR A 79 -1.04 14.94 -1.07
C THR A 79 -2.33 14.84 -0.26
N GLN A 80 -3.42 15.39 -0.80
CA GLN A 80 -4.73 15.34 -0.14
C GLN A 80 -5.24 13.90 -0.09
N ASP A 81 -5.18 13.19 -1.22
CA ASP A 81 -5.64 11.80 -1.30
C ASP A 81 -4.76 10.86 -0.47
N ALA A 82 -3.45 11.10 -0.39
CA ALA A 82 -2.56 10.33 0.46
C ALA A 82 -2.92 10.46 1.95
N ARG A 83 -3.25 11.67 2.41
CA ARG A 83 -3.74 11.90 3.77
C ARG A 83 -5.08 11.22 4.02
N ARG A 84 -6.01 11.32 3.07
CA ARG A 84 -7.31 10.62 3.13
C ARG A 84 -7.15 9.10 3.17
N PHE A 85 -6.18 8.55 2.46
CA PHE A 85 -5.87 7.12 2.47
C PHE A 85 -5.20 6.68 3.79
N GLY A 86 -4.44 7.55 4.44
CA GLY A 86 -3.88 7.32 5.78
C GLY A 86 -2.36 7.50 5.90
N TYR A 87 -1.68 8.03 4.88
CA TYR A 87 -0.26 8.40 5.00
C TYR A 87 -0.09 9.60 5.95
N PRO A 88 1.01 9.64 6.74
CA PRO A 88 1.31 10.80 7.59
C PRO A 88 1.73 12.01 6.74
N ASP A 89 1.68 13.19 7.34
CA ASP A 89 2.21 14.40 6.74
C ASP A 89 3.75 14.41 6.76
N ALA A 90 4.35 13.79 5.75
CA ALA A 90 5.80 13.60 5.62
C ALA A 90 6.42 14.29 4.39
N GLY A 91 5.61 15.02 3.62
CA GLY A 91 6.01 15.62 2.34
C GLY A 91 5.90 14.67 1.15
N ASP A 92 5.58 15.24 -0.01
CA ASP A 92 5.13 14.49 -1.20
C ASP A 92 6.17 13.47 -1.70
N ASP A 93 7.44 13.83 -1.75
CA ASP A 93 8.50 12.95 -2.25
C ASP A 93 8.67 11.70 -1.38
N LEU A 94 8.58 11.86 -0.05
CA LEU A 94 8.73 10.75 0.89
C LEU A 94 7.51 9.83 0.86
N VAL A 95 6.31 10.41 0.79
CA VAL A 95 5.06 9.65 0.65
C VAL A 95 5.02 8.93 -0.70
N LEU A 96 5.41 9.59 -1.79
CA LEU A 96 5.49 8.98 -3.12
C LEU A 96 6.46 7.78 -3.14
N ALA A 97 7.62 7.92 -2.49
CA ALA A 97 8.58 6.83 -2.39
C ALA A 97 7.97 5.62 -1.64
N ALA A 98 7.34 5.84 -0.49
CA ALA A 98 6.67 4.79 0.28
C ALA A 98 5.51 4.15 -0.50
N PHE A 99 4.65 4.97 -1.11
CA PHE A 99 3.54 4.55 -1.96
C PHE A 99 4.02 3.66 -3.10
N ARG A 100 5.07 4.09 -3.82
CA ARG A 100 5.61 3.31 -4.95
C ARG A 100 6.17 1.97 -4.50
N LEU A 101 6.86 1.86 -3.34
CA LEU A 101 7.34 0.57 -2.83
C LEU A 101 6.24 -0.49 -2.73
N ARG A 102 5.01 -0.08 -2.44
CA ARG A 102 3.86 -0.97 -2.30
C ARG A 102 3.06 -1.14 -3.58
N PHE A 103 2.64 -0.04 -4.19
CA PHE A 103 1.61 -0.06 -5.24
C PHE A 103 2.17 0.09 -6.66
N ARG A 104 3.40 0.59 -6.81
CA ARG A 104 4.03 0.82 -8.12
C ARG A 104 5.57 0.69 -8.07
N PRO A 105 6.12 -0.46 -7.62
CA PRO A 105 7.51 -0.62 -7.16
C PRO A 105 8.61 -0.32 -8.17
N TRP A 106 8.27 -0.35 -9.47
CA TRP A 106 9.22 -0.18 -10.55
C TRP A 106 9.11 1.18 -11.25
N ALA A 107 8.19 2.05 -10.80
CA ALA A 107 8.09 3.41 -11.30
C ALA A 107 9.29 4.26 -10.89
N LYS A 108 9.68 5.18 -11.77
CA LYS A 108 10.84 6.07 -11.60
C LYS A 108 10.49 7.48 -12.05
N GLY A 109 11.29 8.45 -11.62
CA GLY A 109 11.14 9.85 -12.00
C GLY A 109 10.18 10.61 -11.06
N PRO A 110 9.83 11.86 -11.42
CA PRO A 110 8.92 12.68 -10.63
C PRO A 110 7.54 12.01 -10.51
N MET A 111 6.71 12.51 -9.60
CA MET A 111 5.30 12.13 -9.52
C MET A 111 4.63 12.34 -10.88
N ASP A 112 3.86 11.35 -11.33
CA ASP A 112 3.06 11.47 -12.54
C ASP A 112 1.57 11.32 -12.22
N GLY A 113 0.72 11.58 -13.21
CA GLY A 113 -0.72 11.49 -13.03
C GLY A 113 -1.22 10.07 -12.72
N VAL A 114 -0.45 9.02 -13.05
CA VAL A 114 -0.79 7.63 -12.70
C VAL A 114 -0.63 7.41 -11.20
N ASP A 115 0.42 7.97 -10.57
CA ASP A 115 0.56 7.92 -9.12
C ASP A 115 -0.62 8.60 -8.42
N ALA A 116 -0.97 9.81 -8.87
CA ALA A 116 -2.11 10.56 -8.34
C ALA A 116 -3.44 9.82 -8.55
N GLY A 117 -3.65 9.24 -9.74
CA GLY A 117 -4.84 8.45 -10.03
C GLY A 117 -4.97 7.20 -9.15
N MET A 118 -3.87 6.48 -8.92
CA MET A 118 -3.85 5.31 -8.04
C MET A 118 -4.10 5.68 -6.58
N MET A 119 -3.50 6.77 -6.11
CA MET A 119 -3.73 7.27 -4.75
C MET A 119 -5.20 7.67 -4.55
N ALA A 120 -5.79 8.36 -5.52
CA ALA A 120 -7.19 8.73 -5.48
C ALA A 120 -8.14 7.52 -5.41
N ASP A 121 -7.92 6.48 -6.23
CA ASP A 121 -8.71 5.23 -6.16
C ASP A 121 -8.64 4.58 -4.78
N LEU A 122 -7.44 4.49 -4.20
CA LEU A 122 -7.23 3.94 -2.86
C LEU A 122 -7.94 4.79 -1.80
N ALA A 123 -7.79 6.12 -1.84
CA ALA A 123 -8.41 7.04 -0.91
C ALA A 123 -9.94 7.00 -0.98
N ASP A 124 -10.51 6.95 -2.18
CA ASP A 124 -11.95 6.94 -2.40
C ASP A 124 -12.61 5.62 -1.89
N ARG A 125 -11.88 4.51 -1.91
CA ARG A 125 -12.41 3.19 -1.52
C ARG A 125 -12.08 2.75 -0.10
N PHE A 126 -10.94 3.19 0.42
CA PHE A 126 -10.35 2.66 1.66
C PHE A 126 -9.82 3.75 2.58
N GLY A 127 -10.12 5.02 2.28
CA GLY A 127 -9.70 6.12 3.12
C GLY A 127 -10.26 6.02 4.54
N VAL A 128 -9.57 6.66 5.49
CA VAL A 128 -9.92 6.63 6.92
C VAL A 128 -11.32 7.19 7.19
N ASP A 129 -11.79 8.07 6.29
CA ASP A 129 -13.13 8.68 6.30
C ASP A 129 -14.12 7.99 5.34
N ALA A 130 -13.72 6.91 4.64
CA ALA A 130 -14.62 6.19 3.75
C ALA A 130 -15.73 5.53 4.59
N LEU A 131 -16.99 5.84 4.27
CA LEU A 131 -18.13 5.17 4.89
C LEU A 131 -17.99 3.65 4.68
N PRO A 132 -18.28 2.82 5.70
CA PRO A 132 -18.30 1.37 5.50
C PRO A 132 -19.28 1.05 4.36
N PRO A 133 -18.97 0.04 3.50
CA PRO A 133 -19.91 -0.37 2.47
C PRO A 133 -21.24 -0.73 3.13
N LEU A 134 -22.35 -0.22 2.57
CA LEU A 134 -23.69 -0.56 3.02
C LEU A 134 -23.85 -2.08 2.98
N ALA A 135 -24.23 -2.65 4.13
CA ALA A 135 -24.48 -4.08 4.32
C ALA A 135 -25.67 -4.57 3.48
#